data_AF-A0A952HK24-F1
#
_entry.id   AF-A0A952HK24-F1
#
_cell.length_a   1.000
_cell.length_b   1.000
_cell.length_c   1.000
_cell.angle_alpha   90.00
_cell.angle_beta   90.00
_cell.angle_gamma   90.00
#
_symmetry.space_group_name_H-M   'P 1'
#
loop_
_entity.id
_entity.type
_entity.pdbx_description
1 polymer ?
#
loop_
_entity_poly.entity_id
_entity_poly.type
_entity_poly.pdbx_seq_one_letter_code
_entity_poly.pdbx_strand_id
1 'polypeptide(L)' 'MTQYLLSVYQPDGPIPEPEALAEIGANLDALNADIRAAGAWVFSNGLLPPSAATVLRPESGDVLVTDGPFAEGKEHLGG' A
#
# COMPACT_ATOMS: atom_id res chain seq x y z
N MET A 1 -4.44 18.48 15.22
CA MET A 1 -5.36 17.58 14.50
C MET A 1 -4.80 16.17 14.60
N THR A 2 -5.64 15.18 14.85
CA THR A 2 -5.22 13.78 14.83
C THR A 2 -5.07 13.33 13.38
N GLN A 3 -3.99 12.63 13.08
CA GLN A 3 -3.74 12.06 11.75
C GLN A 3 -3.99 10.54 11.79
N TYR A 4 -4.49 10.01 10.69
CA TYR A 4 -4.78 8.60 10.52
C TYR A 4 -4.09 8.09 9.25
N LEU A 5 -3.58 6.86 9.29
CA LEU A 5 -3.10 6.13 8.12
C LEU A 5 -4.15 5.08 7.76
N LEU A 6 -4.66 5.15 6.53
CA LEU A 6 -5.56 4.14 5.98
C LEU A 6 -4.71 3.20 5.12
N SER A 7 -4.44 2.00 5.65
CA SER A 7 -3.69 0.96 4.96
C SER A 7 -4.61 0.00 4.22
N VAL A 8 -4.36 -0.19 2.93
CA VAL A 8 -5.02 -1.14 2.05
C VAL A 8 -4.15 -2.39 1.93
N TYR A 9 -4.65 -3.51 2.45
CA TYR A 9 -4.04 -4.82 2.25
C TYR A 9 -4.63 -5.47 1.00
N GLN A 10 -3.77 -6.06 0.18
CA GLN A 10 -4.14 -6.72 -1.06
C GLN A 10 -3.70 -8.18 -1.00
N PRO A 11 -4.53 -9.12 -1.48
CA PRO A 11 -4.12 -10.51 -1.61
C PRO A 11 -3.05 -10.67 -2.68
N ASP A 12 -2.15 -11.61 -2.45
CA ASP A 12 -1.23 -12.05 -3.50
C ASP A 12 -2.00 -12.72 -4.61
N GLY A 13 -1.61 -12.43 -5.85
CA GLY A 13 -2.25 -13.04 -7.01
C GLY A 13 -2.24 -12.14 -8.22
N PRO A 14 -3.02 -12.52 -9.25
CA PRO A 14 -3.16 -11.70 -10.44
C PRO A 14 -3.83 -10.38 -10.09
N ILE A 15 -3.47 -9.35 -10.83
CA ILE A 15 -4.19 -8.09 -10.85
C ILE A 15 -5.65 -8.40 -11.25
N PRO A 16 -6.66 -7.79 -10.57
CA PRO A 16 -8.05 -7.98 -10.94
C PRO A 16 -8.33 -7.66 -12.41
N GLU A 17 -9.40 -8.25 -12.96
CA GLU A 17 -9.83 -7.99 -14.33
C GLU A 17 -10.07 -6.48 -14.57
N PRO A 18 -9.86 -5.97 -15.80
CA PRO A 18 -9.90 -4.54 -16.07
C PRO A 18 -11.19 -3.82 -15.63
N GLU A 19 -12.35 -4.49 -15.75
CA GLU A 19 -13.63 -3.93 -15.31
C GLU A 19 -13.70 -3.77 -13.78
N ALA A 20 -13.25 -4.79 -13.05
CA ALA A 20 -13.18 -4.73 -11.59
C ALA A 20 -12.16 -3.69 -11.11
N LEU A 21 -11.01 -3.58 -11.77
CA LEU A 21 -10.04 -2.51 -11.49
C LEU A 21 -10.60 -1.12 -11.73
N ALA A 22 -11.37 -0.93 -12.81
CA ALA A 22 -11.99 0.36 -13.13
C ALA A 22 -13.00 0.76 -12.05
N GLU A 23 -13.81 -0.19 -11.57
CA GLU A 23 -14.75 0.05 -10.47
C GLU A 23 -14.02 0.41 -9.16
N ILE A 24 -12.97 -0.33 -8.80
CA ILE A 24 -12.14 -0.04 -7.62
C ILE A 24 -11.54 1.37 -7.74
N GLY A 25 -10.99 1.73 -8.90
CA GLY A 25 -10.43 3.04 -9.16
C GLY A 25 -11.45 4.16 -8.97
N ALA A 26 -12.64 4.01 -9.56
CA ALA A 26 -13.72 5.00 -9.43
C ALA A 26 -14.16 5.21 -7.97
N ASN A 27 -14.26 4.12 -7.20
CA ASN A 27 -14.61 4.19 -5.77
C ASN A 27 -13.53 4.89 -4.94
N LEU A 28 -12.25 4.61 -5.21
CA LEU A 28 -11.12 5.28 -4.55
C LEU A 28 -11.07 6.77 -4.91
N ASP A 29 -11.35 7.13 -6.16
CA ASP A 29 -11.39 8.53 -6.60
C ASP A 29 -12.49 9.32 -5.87
N ALA A 30 -13.68 8.74 -5.74
CA ALA A 30 -14.78 9.33 -4.98
C ALA A 30 -14.41 9.55 -3.51
N LEU A 31 -13.88 8.51 -2.84
CA LEU A 31 -13.43 8.60 -1.46
C LEU A 31 -12.34 9.68 -1.28
N ASN A 32 -11.37 9.72 -2.19
CA ASN A 32 -10.29 10.68 -2.14
C ASN A 32 -10.77 12.13 -2.38
N ALA A 33 -11.82 12.32 -3.18
CA ALA A 33 -12.46 13.64 -3.36
C ALA A 33 -13.13 14.10 -2.06
N ASP A 34 -13.86 13.21 -1.39
CA ASP A 34 -14.55 13.52 -0.12
C ASP A 34 -13.54 13.89 0.99
N ILE A 35 -12.44 13.13 1.11
CA ILE A 35 -11.38 13.42 2.10
C ILE A 35 -10.73 14.79 1.84
N ARG A 36 -10.51 15.15 0.57
CA ARG A 36 -9.98 16.47 0.20
C ARG A 36 -10.98 17.59 0.49
N ALA A 37 -12.25 17.40 0.15
CA ALA A 37 -13.30 18.39 0.43
C ALA A 37 -13.47 18.65 1.93
N ALA A 38 -13.29 17.62 2.76
CA ALA A 38 -13.27 17.73 4.22
C ALA A 38 -12.01 18.39 4.79
N GLY A 39 -10.99 18.69 3.97
CA GLY A 39 -9.71 19.24 4.43
C GLY A 39 -8.85 18.26 5.23
N ALA A 40 -9.15 16.95 5.15
CA ALA A 40 -8.47 15.90 5.90
C ALA A 40 -7.36 15.20 5.10
N TRP A 41 -7.19 15.53 3.81
CA TRP A 41 -6.20 14.91 2.94
C TRP A 41 -4.77 15.27 3.34
N VAL A 42 -3.94 14.25 3.53
CA VAL A 42 -2.49 14.41 3.70
C VAL A 42 -1.76 13.93 2.44
N PHE A 43 -1.77 12.63 2.17
CA PHE A 43 -1.26 12.02 0.94
C PHE A 43 -1.89 10.64 0.72
N SER A 44 -1.71 10.07 -0.48
CA SER A 44 -2.04 8.69 -0.81
C SER A 44 -1.17 8.23 -1.96
N ASN A 45 -0.80 6.94 -1.98
CA ASN A 45 -0.13 6.31 -3.12
C ASN A 45 -0.33 4.80 -3.10
N GLY A 46 -0.36 4.18 -4.27
CA GLY A 46 -0.22 2.73 -4.39
C GLY A 46 1.24 2.31 -4.22
N LEU A 47 1.46 1.15 -3.61
CA LEU A 47 2.76 0.51 -3.52
C LEU A 47 2.94 -0.48 -4.68
N LEU A 48 4.20 -0.78 -4.98
CA LEU A 48 4.58 -1.86 -5.89
C LEU A 48 4.35 -3.24 -5.24
N PRO A 49 4.35 -4.34 -6.02
CA PRO A 49 4.25 -5.68 -5.48
C PRO A 49 5.30 -5.97 -4.39
N PRO A 50 5.02 -6.88 -3.43
CA PRO A 50 5.93 -7.18 -2.33
C PRO A 50 7.32 -7.67 -2.78
N SER A 51 7.42 -8.26 -3.98
CA SER A 51 8.70 -8.68 -4.57
C SER A 51 9.63 -7.53 -4.96
N ALA A 52 9.11 -6.29 -5.09
CA ALA A 52 9.91 -5.09 -5.33
C ALA A 52 10.46 -4.47 -4.03
N ALA A 53 10.08 -5.00 -2.86
CA ALA A 53 10.55 -4.51 -1.58
C ALA A 53 11.98 -4.98 -1.27
N THR A 54 12.66 -4.22 -0.42
CA THR A 54 13.94 -4.59 0.20
C THR A 54 13.85 -4.25 1.68
N VAL A 55 14.19 -5.22 2.52
CA VAL A 55 14.17 -5.09 3.98
C VAL A 55 15.59 -4.88 4.49
N LEU A 56 15.75 -3.89 5.36
CA LEU A 56 17.00 -3.57 6.03
C LEU A 56 16.87 -3.88 7.52
N ARG A 57 17.77 -4.71 8.05
CA ARG A 57 17.84 -5.06 9.47
C ARG A 57 19.22 -4.72 10.04
N PRO A 58 19.37 -3.58 10.74
CA PRO A 58 20.61 -3.23 11.43
C PRO A 58 20.93 -4.21 12.56
N GLU A 59 22.17 -4.69 12.63
CA GLU A 59 22.64 -5.58 13.68
C GLU A 59 24.15 -5.37 13.92
N SER A 60 24.53 -5.09 15.17
CA SER A 60 25.93 -5.02 15.64
C SER A 60 26.89 -4.14 14.83
N GLY A 61 26.40 -3.06 14.21
CA GLY A 61 27.22 -2.14 13.40
C GLY A 61 27.21 -2.45 11.90
N ASP A 62 26.55 -3.53 11.49
CA ASP A 62 26.28 -3.89 10.10
C ASP A 62 24.77 -3.81 9.79
N VAL A 63 24.41 -3.96 8.51
CA VAL A 63 23.01 -4.00 8.05
C VAL A 63 22.81 -5.22 7.16
N LEU A 64 21.95 -6.14 7.61
CA LEU A 64 21.45 -7.21 6.76
C LEU A 64 20.42 -6.65 5.77
N VAL A 65 20.63 -6.95 4.49
CA VAL A 65 19.74 -6.54 3.39
C VAL A 65 19.12 -7.79 2.77
N THR A 66 17.79 -7.83 2.65
CA THR A 66 17.07 -8.95 2.04
C THR A 66 16.04 -8.45 1.04
N ASP A 67 15.98 -9.08 -0.12
CA ASP A 67 14.93 -8.83 -1.11
C ASP A 67 13.58 -9.40 -0.64
N GLY A 68 12.48 -8.78 -1.09
CA GLY A 68 11.12 -9.19 -0.75
C GLY A 68 10.53 -8.47 0.47
N PRO A 69 9.32 -8.89 0.90
CA PRO A 69 8.57 -8.22 1.97
C PRO A 69 9.19 -8.44 3.35
N PHE A 70 8.79 -7.62 4.33
CA PHE A 70 9.20 -7.79 5.73
C PHE A 70 8.75 -9.11 6.35
N ALA A 71 7.55 -9.55 6.01
CA ALA A 71 6.98 -10.81 6.45
C ALA A 71 6.29 -11.50 5.27
N GLU A 72 6.47 -12.80 5.17
CA GLU A 72 5.73 -13.64 4.25
C GLU A 72 4.25 -13.69 4.65
N GLY A 73 3.37 -13.55 3.67
CA GLY A 73 1.94 -13.48 3.90
C GLY A 73 1.15 -13.94 2.68
N LYS A 74 -0.17 -14.08 2.86
CA LYS A 74 -1.10 -14.24 1.74
C LYS A 74 -1.62 -12.90 1.23
N GLU A 75 -1.37 -11.84 2.00
CA GLU A 75 -1.78 -10.47 1.73
C GLU A 75 -0.67 -9.53 2.18
N HIS A 76 -0.46 -8.46 1.42
CA HIS A 76 0.59 -7.47 1.66
C HIS A 76 0.03 -6.05 1.60
N LEU A 77 0.78 -5.09 2.17
CA LEU A 77 0.41 -3.67 2.10
C LEU A 77 0.53 -3.18 0.66
N GLY A 78 -0.57 -2.70 0.10
CA GLY A 78 -0.65 -2.22 -1.29
C GLY A 78 -0.80 -0.71 -1.43
N GLY A 79 -1.03 0.03 -0.34
CA GLY A 79 -1.22 1.49 -0.34
C GLY A 79 -1.84 2.02 0.94
#